data_AF-A0A930H4F5-F1
#
_entry.id   AF-A0A930H4F5-F1
#
_cell.length_a   1.000
_cell.length_b   1.000
_cell.length_c   1.000
_cell.angle_alpha   90.00
_cell.angle_beta   90.00
_cell.angle_gamma   90.00
#
_symmetry.space_group_name_H-M   'P 1'
#
loop_
_entity.id
_entity.type
_entity.pdbx_description
1 polymer ?
#
loop_
_entity_poly.entity_id
_entity_poly.type
_entity_poly.pdbx_seq_one_letter_code
_entity_poly.pdbx_strand_id
1 'polypeptide(L)'
;MNDFLKLSEIKERINVKKVTNFNYIKKNQTFIQKFRLENQIKELPGLPNIAYSLPILSFVDKEDNFVKEFSFFVKVIEGTCISNILQYMKNSISEQKTTGDKSEILCFLGGKGSSGYNEYSIHNIEIISEEDEEIPSTNANYLNIGVLLPNFDKIDENNSVLDIYTSDRKPFEIENEISKVISFVTAGSVIKVKEDKTELYKVGKSIDNSKYNPLYKKNAIIFGNSYLIKLEV
;
A
#
# COMPACT_ATOMS: atom_id res chain seq x y z
N MET A 1 6.45 -17.65 3.85
CA MET A 1 6.42 -16.25 4.36
C MET A 1 7.53 -15.99 5.38
N ASN A 2 7.81 -16.93 6.30
CA ASN A 2 9.00 -16.92 7.16
C ASN A 2 10.35 -16.79 6.42
N ASP A 3 10.44 -17.20 5.15
CA ASP A 3 11.72 -17.19 4.43
C ASP A 3 12.17 -15.78 3.97
N PHE A 4 11.24 -14.84 3.79
CA PHE A 4 11.58 -13.47 3.38
C PHE A 4 12.09 -12.63 4.56
N LEU A 5 11.50 -12.82 5.75
CA LEU A 5 11.99 -12.25 7.02
C LEU A 5 13.31 -12.90 7.46
N LYS A 6 13.50 -14.21 7.22
CA LYS A 6 14.79 -14.86 7.44
C LYS A 6 15.90 -14.30 6.53
N LEU A 7 15.59 -13.83 5.32
CA LEU A 7 16.61 -13.24 4.45
C LEU A 7 17.14 -11.90 4.96
N SER A 8 16.30 -11.08 5.59
CA SER A 8 16.77 -9.86 6.26
C SER A 8 17.59 -10.15 7.53
N GLU A 9 17.44 -11.34 8.11
CA GLU A 9 18.22 -11.80 9.26
C GLU A 9 19.53 -12.52 8.86
N ILE A 10 19.65 -12.98 7.61
CA ILE A 10 20.79 -13.76 7.13
C ILE A 10 21.77 -12.84 6.38
N LYS A 11 22.92 -12.55 7.01
CA LYS A 11 24.11 -11.87 6.46
C LYS A 11 24.80 -12.56 5.27
N GLU A 12 24.11 -13.44 4.53
CA GLU A 12 24.70 -14.12 3.37
C GLU A 12 24.50 -13.33 2.07
N ARG A 13 25.58 -13.20 1.29
CA ARG A 13 25.51 -12.74 -0.10
C ARG A 13 24.55 -13.64 -0.90
N ILE A 14 23.44 -13.07 -1.37
CA ILE A 14 22.46 -13.78 -2.20
C ILE A 14 23.06 -14.03 -3.59
N ASN A 15 23.34 -15.29 -3.91
CA ASN A 15 23.79 -15.70 -5.25
C ASN A 15 22.61 -15.66 -6.24
N VAL A 16 22.82 -15.15 -7.46
CA VAL A 16 21.80 -15.08 -8.54
C VAL A 16 21.14 -16.45 -8.81
N LYS A 17 21.88 -17.56 -8.67
CA LYS A 17 21.33 -18.93 -8.78
C LYS A 17 20.38 -19.31 -7.64
N LYS A 18 20.50 -18.69 -6.46
CA LYS A 18 19.53 -18.84 -5.37
C LYS A 18 18.24 -18.05 -5.67
N VAL A 19 18.34 -16.91 -6.38
CA VAL A 19 17.18 -16.10 -6.80
C VAL A 19 16.32 -16.80 -7.85
N THR A 20 16.91 -17.59 -8.76
CA THR A 20 16.12 -18.38 -9.73
C THR A 20 15.26 -19.46 -9.07
N ASN A 21 15.64 -19.91 -7.88
CA ASN A 21 14.88 -20.90 -7.10
C ASN A 21 13.90 -20.26 -6.13
N PHE A 22 13.79 -18.92 -6.09
CA PHE A 22 12.99 -18.21 -5.09
C PHE A 22 11.49 -18.38 -5.32
N ASN A 23 10.72 -18.64 -4.27
CA ASN A 23 9.26 -18.69 -4.37
C ASN A 23 8.75 -17.29 -4.71
N TYR A 24 8.07 -17.16 -5.85
CA TYR A 24 7.54 -15.91 -6.34
C TYR A 24 6.04 -16.07 -6.60
N ILE A 25 5.34 -14.95 -6.54
CA ILE A 25 3.93 -14.86 -6.90
C ILE A 25 3.86 -14.25 -8.29
N LYS A 26 3.20 -14.94 -9.20
CA LYS A 26 2.92 -14.46 -10.55
C LYS A 26 1.60 -13.69 -10.55
N LYS A 27 1.61 -12.50 -11.15
CA LYS A 27 0.41 -11.69 -11.37
C LYS A 27 -0.16 -12.00 -12.74
N ASN A 28 -1.41 -12.43 -12.79
CA ASN A 28 -2.20 -12.62 -14.00
C ASN A 28 -3.25 -11.52 -14.14
N GLN A 29 -3.54 -11.11 -15.37
CA GLN A 29 -4.57 -10.12 -15.66
C GLN A 29 -5.54 -10.67 -16.71
N THR A 30 -6.83 -10.71 -16.37
CA THR A 30 -7.92 -11.07 -17.27
C THR A 30 -8.86 -9.87 -17.43
N PHE A 31 -9.82 -9.94 -18.35
CA PHE A 31 -10.78 -8.86 -18.58
C PHE A 31 -12.20 -9.42 -18.57
N ILE A 32 -13.09 -8.73 -17.86
CA ILE A 32 -14.51 -9.04 -17.84
C ILE A 32 -15.26 -7.92 -18.56
N GLN A 33 -16.12 -8.27 -19.50
CA GLN A 33 -16.98 -7.30 -20.17
C GLN A 33 -18.14 -6.91 -19.25
N LYS A 34 -18.40 -5.62 -19.14
CA LYS A 34 -19.52 -5.02 -18.39
C LYS A 34 -20.26 -4.04 -19.29
N PHE A 35 -21.52 -3.79 -18.94
CA PHE A 35 -22.38 -2.85 -19.66
C PHE A 35 -22.91 -1.81 -18.68
N ARG A 36 -22.87 -0.54 -19.09
CA ARG A 36 -23.48 0.58 -18.38
C ARG A 36 -24.74 1.00 -19.11
N LEU A 37 -25.87 0.92 -18.42
CA LEU A 37 -27.16 1.40 -18.91
C LEU A 37 -27.26 2.90 -18.65
N GLU A 38 -26.71 3.70 -19.57
CA GLU A 38 -26.62 5.17 -19.44
C GLU A 38 -28.00 5.81 -19.26
N ASN A 39 -29.02 5.26 -19.92
CA ASN A 39 -30.39 5.72 -19.81
C ASN A 39 -30.96 5.62 -18.38
N GLN A 40 -30.59 4.58 -17.63
CA GLN A 40 -31.03 4.39 -16.24
C GLN A 40 -30.27 5.30 -15.28
N ILE A 41 -28.97 5.49 -15.51
CA ILE A 41 -28.12 6.28 -14.60
C ILE A 41 -28.37 7.79 -14.75
N LYS A 42 -28.61 8.25 -15.99
CA LYS A 42 -28.89 9.66 -16.27
C LYS A 42 -30.38 9.99 -16.34
N GLU A 43 -31.23 8.99 -16.14
CA GLU A 43 -32.70 9.10 -16.23
C GLU A 43 -33.17 9.73 -17.55
N LEU A 44 -32.42 9.50 -18.64
CA LEU A 44 -32.64 10.10 -19.96
C LEU A 44 -32.82 8.99 -21.01
N PRO A 45 -34.04 8.83 -21.57
CA PRO A 45 -34.31 7.81 -22.57
C PRO A 45 -33.57 8.08 -23.87
N GLY A 46 -33.22 7.01 -24.60
CA GLY A 46 -32.53 7.10 -25.90
C GLY A 46 -31.01 7.19 -25.82
N LEU A 47 -30.42 7.26 -24.62
CA LEU A 47 -28.96 7.18 -24.47
C LEU A 47 -28.44 5.77 -24.77
N PRO A 48 -27.37 5.64 -25.59
CA PRO A 48 -26.80 4.34 -25.92
C PRO A 48 -26.11 3.70 -24.71
N ASN A 49 -26.21 2.38 -24.60
CA ASN A 49 -25.48 1.62 -23.60
C ASN A 49 -23.99 1.64 -23.90
N ILE A 50 -23.17 1.72 -22.86
CA ILE A 50 -21.71 1.70 -22.99
C ILE A 50 -21.19 0.33 -22.55
N ALA A 51 -20.56 -0.39 -23.47
CA ALA A 51 -19.80 -1.58 -23.15
C ALA A 51 -18.38 -1.19 -22.74
N TYR A 52 -17.87 -1.78 -21.66
CA TYR A 52 -16.50 -1.56 -21.19
C TYR A 52 -15.90 -2.84 -20.64
N SER A 53 -14.56 -2.92 -20.62
CA SER A 53 -13.84 -4.06 -20.07
C SER A 53 -13.22 -3.70 -18.73
N LEU A 54 -13.44 -4.53 -17.72
CA LEU A 54 -12.88 -4.39 -16.39
C LEU A 54 -11.69 -5.36 -16.23
N PRO A 55 -10.45 -4.87 -16.02
CA PRO A 55 -9.32 -5.75 -15.77
C PRO A 55 -9.47 -6.41 -14.39
N ILE A 56 -9.30 -7.72 -14.29
CA ILE A 56 -9.28 -8.46 -13.02
C ILE A 56 -7.88 -9.01 -12.81
N LEU A 57 -7.33 -8.77 -11.64
CA LEU A 57 -6.03 -9.27 -11.25
C LEU A 57 -6.20 -10.54 -10.42
N SER A 58 -5.36 -11.53 -10.68
CA SER A 58 -5.22 -12.71 -9.84
C SER A 58 -3.76 -13.00 -9.61
N PHE A 59 -3.48 -13.65 -8.50
CA PHE A 59 -2.14 -13.97 -8.05
C PHE A 59 -2.03 -15.48 -7.90
N VAL A 60 -1.00 -16.06 -8.51
CA VAL A 60 -0.75 -17.50 -8.45
C VAL A 60 0.67 -17.78 -7.97
N ASP A 61 0.87 -18.91 -7.29
CA ASP A 61 2.20 -19.38 -6.93
C ASP A 61 2.92 -20.02 -8.13
N LYS A 62 4.08 -20.64 -7.88
CA LYS A 62 4.86 -21.34 -8.91
C LYS A 62 4.16 -22.56 -9.52
N GLU A 63 3.19 -23.13 -8.82
CA GLU A 63 2.42 -24.30 -9.23
C GLU A 63 1.07 -23.89 -9.87
N ASP A 64 0.91 -22.59 -10.18
CA ASP A 64 -0.31 -21.97 -10.70
C ASP A 64 -1.53 -22.08 -9.73
N ASN A 65 -1.31 -22.31 -8.43
CA ASN A 65 -2.39 -22.26 -7.43
C ASN A 65 -2.71 -20.82 -7.05
N PHE A 66 -4.00 -20.49 -6.88
CA PHE A 66 -4.43 -19.16 -6.48
C PHE A 66 -3.95 -18.81 -5.05
N VAL A 67 -3.22 -17.71 -4.96
CA VAL A 67 -2.84 -17.09 -3.69
C VAL A 67 -3.95 -16.14 -3.26
N LYS A 68 -4.61 -16.47 -2.15
CA LYS A 68 -5.74 -15.69 -1.59
C LYS A 68 -5.41 -15.03 -0.26
N GLU A 69 -4.36 -15.48 0.40
CA GLU A 69 -3.90 -14.95 1.68
C GLU A 69 -2.75 -13.98 1.45
N PHE A 70 -2.83 -12.82 2.09
CA PHE A 70 -1.81 -11.78 2.04
C PHE A 70 -1.78 -11.04 3.36
N SER A 71 -0.66 -10.37 3.61
CA SER A 71 -0.50 -9.51 4.78
C SER A 71 -0.04 -8.13 4.33
N PHE A 72 -0.52 -7.11 5.04
CA PHE A 72 -0.07 -5.74 4.88
C PHE A 72 0.79 -5.36 6.07
N PHE A 73 1.88 -4.67 5.81
CA PHE A 73 2.77 -4.13 6.83
C PHE A 73 2.58 -2.63 6.91
N VAL A 74 2.35 -2.13 8.11
CA VAL A 74 2.16 -0.70 8.38
C VAL A 74 2.94 -0.35 9.64
N LYS A 75 3.81 0.67 9.54
CA LYS A 75 4.51 1.25 10.69
C LYS A 75 3.77 2.49 11.15
N VAL A 76 3.43 2.54 12.43
CA VAL A 76 2.69 3.65 13.05
C VAL A 76 3.37 4.07 14.34
N ILE A 77 3.22 5.34 14.70
CA ILE A 77 3.71 5.86 15.98
C ILE A 77 2.69 5.47 17.06
N GLU A 78 3.17 4.99 18.20
CA GLU A 78 2.34 4.66 19.35
C GLU A 78 1.55 5.88 19.85
N GLY A 79 0.33 5.64 20.36
CA GLY A 79 -0.57 6.69 20.83
C GLY A 79 -1.26 7.51 19.74
N THR A 80 -0.97 7.26 18.46
CA THR A 80 -1.69 7.89 17.35
C THR A 80 -3.09 7.31 17.17
N CYS A 81 -3.97 8.05 16.49
CA CYS A 81 -5.30 7.55 16.15
C CYS A 81 -5.25 6.21 15.38
N ILE A 82 -4.28 6.05 14.47
CA ILE A 82 -4.13 4.83 13.67
C ILE A 82 -3.68 3.66 14.56
N SER A 83 -2.70 3.85 15.45
CA SER A 83 -2.28 2.77 16.36
C SER A 83 -3.43 2.31 17.27
N ASN A 84 -4.23 3.25 17.77
CA ASN A 84 -5.38 2.94 18.63
C ASN A 84 -6.47 2.18 17.87
N ILE A 85 -6.74 2.55 16.61
CA ILE A 85 -7.69 1.84 15.75
C ILE A 85 -7.21 0.42 15.45
N LEU A 86 -5.92 0.23 15.13
CA LEU A 86 -5.36 -1.10 14.89
C LEU A 86 -5.46 -2.00 16.13
N GLN A 87 -5.20 -1.46 17.32
CA GLN A 87 -5.37 -2.16 18.59
C GLN A 87 -6.85 -2.54 18.82
N TYR A 88 -7.77 -1.62 18.57
CA TYR A 88 -9.21 -1.88 18.66
C TYR A 88 -9.64 -3.00 17.70
N MET A 89 -9.25 -2.93 16.43
CA MET A 89 -9.55 -3.97 15.44
C MET A 89 -9.01 -5.35 15.86
N LYS A 90 -7.79 -5.40 16.41
CA LYS A 90 -7.20 -6.64 16.94
C LYS A 90 -8.04 -7.23 18.07
N ASN A 91 -8.48 -6.38 19.01
CA ASN A 91 -9.31 -6.81 20.13
C ASN A 91 -10.68 -7.29 19.66
N SER A 92 -11.33 -6.57 18.74
CA SER A 92 -12.63 -6.97 18.17
C SER A 92 -12.57 -8.33 17.46
N ILE A 93 -11.52 -8.59 16.68
CA ILE A 93 -11.30 -9.91 16.07
C ILE A 93 -11.13 -11.00 17.15
N SER A 94 -10.41 -10.69 18.24
CA SER A 94 -10.16 -11.65 19.32
C SER A 94 -11.42 -11.96 20.13
N GLU A 95 -12.26 -10.96 20.41
CA GLU A 95 -13.54 -11.13 21.08
C GLU A 95 -14.49 -12.02 20.26
N GLN A 96 -14.60 -11.78 18.95
CA GLN A 96 -15.42 -12.62 18.06
C GLN A 96 -14.98 -14.10 18.04
N LYS A 97 -13.68 -14.38 18.18
CA LYS A 97 -13.18 -15.77 18.31
C LYS A 97 -13.72 -16.47 19.56
N THR A 98 -13.95 -15.72 20.64
CA THR A 98 -14.47 -16.28 21.90
C THR A 98 -15.98 -16.52 21.87
N THR A 99 -16.74 -15.80 21.04
CA THR A 99 -18.20 -15.96 20.93
C THR A 99 -18.65 -16.99 19.89
N GLY A 100 -17.72 -17.57 19.13
CA GLY A 100 -18.02 -18.56 18.08
C GLY A 100 -18.50 -17.95 16.76
N ASP A 101 -18.45 -16.62 16.64
CA ASP A 101 -18.72 -15.91 15.40
C ASP A 101 -17.53 -16.01 14.44
N LYS A 102 -17.79 -15.81 13.14
CA LYS A 102 -16.70 -15.63 12.16
C LYS A 102 -15.92 -14.37 12.54
N SER A 103 -14.71 -14.56 13.09
CA SER A 103 -13.83 -13.49 13.52
C SER A 103 -13.14 -12.82 12.34
N GLU A 104 -13.84 -11.93 11.65
CA GLU A 104 -13.32 -11.24 10.48
C GLU A 104 -13.87 -9.82 10.34
N ILE A 105 -13.02 -8.91 9.85
CA ILE A 105 -13.43 -7.58 9.45
C ILE A 105 -13.50 -7.55 7.92
N LEU A 106 -14.72 -7.51 7.38
CA LEU A 106 -14.96 -7.42 5.94
C LEU A 106 -14.55 -6.03 5.42
N CYS A 107 -13.76 -6.03 4.36
CA CYS A 107 -13.18 -4.84 3.75
C CYS A 107 -13.26 -4.89 2.23
N PHE A 108 -13.18 -3.72 1.59
CA PHE A 108 -13.13 -3.59 0.14
C PHE A 108 -11.98 -2.69 -0.26
N LEU A 109 -11.25 -3.05 -1.33
CA LEU A 109 -10.15 -2.26 -1.84
C LEU A 109 -10.50 -1.59 -3.18
N GLY A 110 -10.59 -0.26 -3.16
CA GLY A 110 -10.76 0.57 -4.36
C GLY A 110 -12.14 0.48 -5.01
N GLY A 111 -12.30 1.16 -6.16
CA GLY A 111 -13.60 1.39 -6.80
C GLY A 111 -14.30 0.14 -7.38
N LYS A 112 -13.68 -1.04 -7.34
CA LYS A 112 -14.29 -2.29 -7.80
C LYS A 112 -15.04 -3.04 -6.69
N GLY A 113 -14.92 -2.58 -5.44
CA GLY A 113 -15.68 -3.08 -4.29
C GLY A 113 -17.19 -3.15 -4.57
N SER A 114 -17.75 -2.05 -5.09
CA SER A 114 -19.18 -1.96 -5.43
C SER A 114 -19.62 -2.90 -6.56
N SER A 115 -18.68 -3.44 -7.33
CA SER A 115 -18.93 -4.41 -8.39
C SER A 115 -18.76 -5.86 -7.94
N GLY A 116 -18.55 -6.10 -6.63
CA GLY A 116 -18.33 -7.43 -6.05
C GLY A 116 -16.91 -7.96 -6.24
N TYR A 117 -15.92 -7.10 -6.50
CA TYR A 117 -14.51 -7.48 -6.62
C TYR A 117 -13.67 -6.75 -5.57
N ASN A 118 -12.47 -7.25 -5.30
CA ASN A 118 -11.55 -6.69 -4.30
C ASN A 118 -12.10 -6.69 -2.86
N GLU A 119 -13.04 -7.58 -2.56
CA GLU A 119 -13.44 -7.88 -1.18
C GLU A 119 -12.33 -8.71 -0.51
N TYR A 120 -12.04 -8.39 0.74
CA TYR A 120 -11.12 -9.16 1.57
C TYR A 120 -11.53 -9.09 3.04
N SER A 121 -11.12 -10.10 3.79
CA SER A 121 -11.36 -10.21 5.22
C SER A 121 -10.06 -10.06 5.99
N ILE A 122 -10.06 -9.23 7.03
CA ILE A 122 -8.95 -9.19 7.99
C ILE A 122 -9.25 -10.20 9.10
N HIS A 123 -8.46 -11.29 9.14
CA HIS A 123 -8.63 -12.39 10.09
C HIS A 123 -7.69 -12.30 11.31
N ASN A 124 -6.61 -11.52 11.19
CA ASN A 124 -5.61 -11.36 12.23
C ASN A 124 -4.91 -10.01 12.11
N ILE A 125 -4.50 -9.46 13.26
CA ILE A 125 -3.66 -8.27 13.34
C ILE A 125 -2.56 -8.57 14.36
N GLU A 126 -1.33 -8.59 13.89
CA GLU A 126 -0.14 -8.71 14.72
C GLU A 126 0.43 -7.32 14.96
N ILE A 127 0.76 -7.04 16.22
CA ILE A 127 1.35 -5.77 16.63
C ILE A 127 2.70 -6.14 17.21
N ILE A 128 3.73 -5.66 16.55
CA ILE A 128 5.12 -5.84 16.92
C ILE A 128 5.61 -4.46 17.35
N SER A 129 5.93 -4.31 18.62
CA SER A 129 6.66 -3.14 19.10
C SER A 129 8.12 -3.34 18.72
N GLU A 130 8.66 -2.45 17.92
CA GLU A 130 10.11 -2.39 17.72
C GLU A 130 10.70 -1.71 18.96
N GLU A 131 11.42 -2.47 19.79
CA GLU A 131 12.32 -1.86 20.79
C GLU A 131 13.39 -1.10 20.02
N ASP A 132 13.53 0.21 20.29
CA ASP A 132 14.48 1.16 19.68
C ASP A 132 15.42 0.53 18.65
N GLU A 133 14.92 0.28 17.44
CA GLU A 133 15.78 -0.10 16.31
C GLU A 133 16.82 1.02 16.19
N GLU A 134 18.08 0.61 16.32
CA GLU A 134 19.27 1.45 16.36
C GLU A 134 19.06 2.80 15.70
N ILE A 135 19.37 3.87 16.46
CA ILE A 135 19.57 5.24 15.96
C ILE A 135 20.07 5.13 14.52
N PRO A 136 19.34 5.68 13.51
CA PRO A 136 19.68 5.49 12.11
C PRO A 136 21.17 5.72 11.95
N SER A 137 21.91 4.65 11.68
CA SER A 137 23.35 4.74 11.55
C SER A 137 23.60 5.75 10.47
N THR A 138 24.35 6.81 10.79
CA THR A 138 24.80 7.77 9.79
C THR A 138 25.32 6.97 8.60
N ASN A 139 24.86 7.32 7.39
CA ASN A 139 25.19 6.63 6.13
C ASN A 139 24.46 5.31 5.77
N ALA A 140 23.35 4.93 6.43
CA ALA A 140 22.56 3.77 6.00
C ALA A 140 21.75 4.01 4.71
N ASN A 141 21.64 2.96 3.89
CA ASN A 141 20.72 2.88 2.76
C ASN A 141 19.45 2.14 3.18
N TYR A 142 18.30 2.54 2.65
CA TYR A 142 17.00 1.96 2.96
C TYR A 142 16.29 1.50 1.70
N LEU A 143 15.72 0.30 1.73
CA LEU A 143 14.83 -0.18 0.69
C LEU A 143 13.40 0.32 0.96
N ASN A 144 12.83 1.01 -0.02
CA ASN A 144 11.44 1.45 0.00
C ASN A 144 10.51 0.28 -0.38
N ILE A 145 9.60 -0.12 0.50
CA ILE A 145 8.66 -1.23 0.25
C ILE A 145 7.25 -0.74 -0.16
N GLY A 146 6.98 0.55 0.01
CA GLY A 146 5.69 1.16 -0.29
C GLY A 146 5.75 2.30 -1.29
N VAL A 147 4.67 3.09 -1.33
CA VAL A 147 4.57 4.28 -2.17
C VAL A 147 4.90 5.49 -1.30
N LEU A 148 5.98 6.19 -1.61
CA LEU A 148 6.51 7.29 -0.80
C LEU A 148 6.31 8.63 -1.52
N LEU A 149 5.82 9.65 -0.81
CA LEU A 149 6.02 11.04 -1.23
C LEU A 149 7.34 11.53 -0.64
N PRO A 150 8.37 11.74 -1.47
CA PRO A 150 9.71 12.01 -0.98
C PRO A 150 9.79 13.37 -0.29
N ASN A 151 10.46 13.40 0.87
CA ASN A 151 10.94 14.62 1.47
C ASN A 151 12.41 14.83 1.09
N PHE A 152 12.67 15.56 0.00
CA PHE A 152 14.02 15.77 -0.53
C PHE A 152 14.95 16.57 0.38
N ASP A 153 14.40 17.29 1.37
CA ASP A 153 15.22 17.89 2.43
C ASP A 153 15.97 16.80 3.21
N LYS A 154 15.41 15.58 3.28
CA LYS A 154 15.88 14.44 4.05
C LYS A 154 16.55 13.34 3.23
N ILE A 155 16.34 13.32 1.92
CA ILE A 155 16.86 12.30 1.01
C ILE A 155 18.09 12.83 0.29
N ASP A 156 19.18 12.05 0.32
CA ASP A 156 20.35 12.30 -0.52
C ASP A 156 20.10 11.75 -1.93
N GLU A 157 19.55 12.59 -2.80
CA GLU A 157 19.16 12.25 -4.17
C GLU A 157 20.32 11.71 -5.00
N ASN A 158 21.52 12.26 -4.82
CA ASN A 158 22.70 11.90 -5.63
C ASN A 158 23.21 10.49 -5.33
N ASN A 159 22.88 9.97 -4.15
CA ASN A 159 23.30 8.66 -3.69
C ASN A 159 22.11 7.70 -3.49
N SER A 160 20.92 8.09 -3.97
CA SER A 160 19.72 7.26 -3.97
C SER A 160 19.42 6.73 -5.38
N VAL A 161 18.78 5.56 -5.45
CA VAL A 161 18.22 5.01 -6.69
C VAL A 161 16.70 5.11 -6.57
N LEU A 162 16.13 6.13 -7.19
CA LEU A 162 14.70 6.44 -7.09
C LEU A 162 14.00 6.12 -8.40
N ASP A 163 13.01 5.23 -8.34
CA ASP A 163 12.04 5.05 -9.43
C ASP A 163 10.78 5.88 -9.12
N ILE A 164 10.36 6.69 -10.10
CA ILE A 164 9.32 7.70 -9.92
C ILE A 164 8.10 7.31 -10.74
N TYR A 165 6.98 7.12 -10.05
CA TYR A 165 5.68 6.91 -10.65
C TYR A 165 4.82 8.16 -10.52
N THR A 166 4.33 8.65 -11.64
CA THR A 166 3.43 9.79 -11.70
C THR A 166 2.00 9.33 -11.89
N SER A 167 1.13 9.73 -10.97
CA SER A 167 -0.30 9.43 -11.00
C SER A 167 -1.08 10.70 -11.36
N ASP A 168 -1.90 10.64 -12.41
CA ASP A 168 -2.99 11.60 -12.62
C ASP A 168 -4.19 11.15 -11.77
N ARG A 169 -4.36 11.77 -10.60
CA ARG A 169 -5.41 11.41 -9.64
C ARG A 169 -6.62 12.30 -9.88
N LYS A 170 -7.70 11.72 -10.38
CA LYS A 170 -9.04 12.32 -10.25
C LYS A 170 -9.61 12.01 -8.86
N PRO A 171 -10.21 12.99 -8.15
CA PRO A 171 -10.94 12.72 -6.92
C PRO A 171 -12.01 11.64 -7.18
N PHE A 172 -12.09 10.61 -6.33
CA PHE A 172 -13.04 9.51 -6.50
C PHE A 172 -14.52 9.99 -6.50
N GLU A 173 -14.80 11.10 -5.83
CA GLU A 173 -16.17 11.54 -5.54
C GLU A 173 -16.57 12.86 -6.20
N ILE A 174 -15.65 13.57 -6.87
CA ILE A 174 -15.97 14.86 -7.49
C ILE A 174 -15.40 14.89 -8.91
N GLU A 175 -16.29 14.97 -9.88
CA GLU A 175 -16.00 15.28 -11.29
C GLU A 175 -15.54 16.74 -11.44
N ASN A 176 -14.53 17.18 -10.70
CA ASN A 176 -13.88 18.45 -10.96
C ASN A 176 -12.68 18.23 -11.89
N GLU A 177 -12.60 19.04 -12.94
CA GLU A 177 -11.52 19.05 -13.95
C GLU A 177 -10.16 19.57 -13.41
N ILE A 178 -9.92 19.49 -12.10
CA ILE A 178 -8.62 19.86 -11.56
C ILE A 178 -7.72 18.62 -11.63
N SER A 179 -7.00 18.46 -12.75
CA SER A 179 -5.97 17.42 -12.86
C SER A 179 -4.94 17.60 -11.75
N LYS A 180 -4.70 16.50 -11.04
CA LYS A 180 -3.65 16.42 -10.02
C LYS A 180 -2.65 15.41 -10.47
N VAL A 181 -1.51 15.92 -10.86
CA VAL A 181 -0.32 15.12 -11.10
C VAL A 181 0.42 15.03 -9.77
N ILE A 182 0.47 13.83 -9.19
CA ILE A 182 1.27 13.56 -8.00
C ILE A 182 2.29 12.48 -8.35
N SER A 183 3.56 12.81 -8.13
CA SER A 183 4.66 11.87 -8.32
C SER A 183 5.07 11.25 -7.00
N PHE A 184 5.22 9.94 -7.00
CA PHE A 184 5.62 9.12 -5.86
C PHE A 184 6.91 8.37 -6.19
N VAL A 185 7.72 8.11 -5.18
CA VAL A 185 8.80 7.12 -5.25
C VAL A 185 8.18 5.73 -5.07
N THR A 186 8.47 4.82 -5.99
CA THR A 186 7.89 3.47 -6.03
C THR A 186 8.61 2.51 -5.09
N ALA A 187 7.90 1.45 -4.72
CA ALA A 187 8.48 0.32 -4.02
C ALA A 187 9.61 -0.31 -4.86
N GLY A 188 10.72 -0.68 -4.23
CA GLY A 188 11.96 -1.14 -4.86
C GLY A 188 13.04 -0.07 -4.97
N SER A 189 12.70 1.21 -4.74
CA SER A 189 13.69 2.29 -4.70
C SER A 189 14.63 2.15 -3.50
N VAL A 190 15.91 2.50 -3.67
CA VAL A 190 16.91 2.54 -2.61
C VAL A 190 17.15 4.00 -2.22
N ILE A 191 16.89 4.33 -0.97
CA ILE A 191 16.90 5.69 -0.44
C ILE A 191 18.06 5.84 0.53
N LYS A 192 18.94 6.79 0.26
CA LYS A 192 19.95 7.25 1.20
C LYS A 192 19.42 8.46 1.95
N VAL A 193 19.48 8.42 3.28
CA VAL A 193 19.06 9.54 4.13
C VAL A 193 20.28 10.45 4.36
N LYS A 194 20.07 11.78 4.38
CA LYS A 194 21.15 12.73 4.69
C LYS A 194 21.64 12.52 6.13
N GLU A 195 22.91 12.85 6.40
CA GLU A 195 23.61 12.54 7.67
C GLU A 195 23.09 13.31 8.91
N ASP A 196 21.96 14.01 8.81
CA ASP A 196 21.42 14.91 9.81
C ASP A 196 20.45 14.21 10.79
N LYS A 197 20.85 13.09 11.43
CA LYS A 197 20.05 12.35 12.43
C LYS A 197 18.54 12.30 12.10
N THR A 198 18.22 12.10 10.83
CA THR A 198 16.84 12.23 10.40
C THR A 198 16.06 11.01 10.86
N GLU A 199 15.01 11.24 11.64
CA GLU A 199 14.10 10.17 12.01
C GLU A 199 13.46 9.58 10.73
N LEU A 200 13.53 8.27 10.59
CA LEU A 200 13.18 7.56 9.35
C LEU A 200 11.75 7.86 8.85
N TYR A 201 10.83 8.12 9.78
CA TYR A 201 9.44 8.46 9.44
C TYR A 201 9.29 9.83 8.75
N LYS A 202 10.31 10.70 8.79
CA LYS A 202 10.33 12.02 8.13
C LYS A 202 10.86 11.98 6.69
N VAL A 203 11.34 10.82 6.23
CA VAL A 203 11.76 10.60 4.83
C VAL A 203 10.56 10.71 3.88
N GLY A 204 9.38 10.30 4.34
CA GLY A 204 8.11 10.51 3.65
C GLY A 204 7.37 11.73 4.18
N LYS A 205 6.56 12.35 3.32
CA LYS A 205 5.71 13.47 3.69
C LYS A 205 4.28 13.26 3.20
N SER A 206 3.38 12.98 4.13
CA SER A 206 1.94 13.06 3.85
C SER A 206 1.52 14.51 3.60
N ILE A 207 0.62 14.72 2.65
CA ILE A 207 0.18 16.06 2.23
C ILE A 207 -1.31 16.25 2.43
N ASP A 208 -1.69 17.46 2.82
CA ASP A 208 -3.10 17.86 2.86
C ASP A 208 -3.66 17.93 1.43
N ASN A 209 -4.76 17.22 1.22
CA ASN A 209 -5.48 17.13 -0.03
C ASN A 209 -6.83 17.87 0.00
N SER A 210 -7.16 18.50 1.13
CA SER A 210 -8.44 19.18 1.40
C SER A 210 -8.79 20.23 0.35
N LYS A 211 -7.81 21.02 -0.12
CA LYS A 211 -7.98 22.04 -1.16
C LYS A 211 -8.61 21.48 -2.44
N TYR A 212 -8.40 20.21 -2.73
CA TYR A 212 -8.96 19.61 -3.92
C TYR A 212 -9.60 18.24 -3.70
N ASN A 213 -10.12 18.05 -2.50
CA ASN A 213 -11.26 17.20 -2.27
C ASN A 213 -12.36 18.01 -1.53
N PRO A 214 -13.10 18.88 -2.25
CA PRO A 214 -14.12 19.76 -1.67
C PRO A 214 -15.21 19.10 -0.84
N LEU A 215 -15.41 17.78 -0.91
CA LEU A 215 -16.38 17.06 -0.09
C LEU A 215 -15.87 16.91 1.35
N TYR A 216 -14.57 16.68 1.51
CA TYR A 216 -13.94 16.42 2.80
C TYR A 216 -13.27 17.67 3.37
N LYS A 217 -13.89 18.85 3.20
CA LYS A 217 -13.43 20.22 3.55
C LYS A 217 -12.62 20.32 4.86
N LYS A 218 -11.35 19.85 4.86
CA LYS A 218 -10.28 19.86 5.89
C LYS A 218 -9.70 18.50 6.33
N ASN A 219 -10.23 17.35 5.88
CA ASN A 219 -9.85 16.04 6.43
C ASN A 219 -9.33 15.03 5.38
N ALA A 220 -9.04 15.47 4.15
CA ALA A 220 -8.46 14.59 3.14
C ALA A 220 -6.93 14.66 3.20
N ILE A 221 -6.27 13.54 3.51
CA ILE A 221 -4.81 13.43 3.51
C ILE A 221 -4.41 12.45 2.41
N ILE A 222 -3.36 12.79 1.65
CA ILE A 222 -2.65 11.82 0.84
C ILE A 222 -1.50 11.30 1.68
N PHE A 223 -1.59 10.03 2.05
CA PHE A 223 -0.51 9.35 2.74
C PHE A 223 0.69 9.22 1.80
N GLY A 224 1.82 9.76 2.26
CA GLY A 224 3.09 9.75 1.56
C GLY A 224 4.20 9.09 2.35
N ASN A 225 3.84 8.45 3.45
CA ASN A 225 4.77 7.73 4.30
C ASN A 225 4.88 6.30 3.77
N SER A 226 6.08 5.73 3.83
CA SER A 226 6.33 4.37 3.35
C SER A 226 7.10 3.56 4.37
N TYR A 227 7.01 2.24 4.25
CA TYR A 227 7.79 1.30 5.04
C TYR A 227 9.20 1.19 4.45
N LEU A 228 10.21 1.52 5.25
CA LEU A 228 11.61 1.56 4.86
C LEU A 228 12.38 0.48 5.64
N ILE A 229 13.07 -0.40 4.92
CA ILE A 229 13.89 -1.47 5.50
C ILE A 229 15.36 -1.08 5.38
N LYS A 230 16.10 -1.07 6.48
CA LYS A 230 17.55 -0.81 6.46
C LYS A 230 18.26 -1.91 5.65
N LEU A 231 19.10 -1.51 4.70
CA LEU A 231 19.96 -2.42 3.97
C LEU A 231 21.29 -2.56 4.70
N GLU A 232 21.65 -3.77 5.08
CA GLU A 232 23.03 -4.07 5.50
C GLU A 232 23.94 -4.00 4.26
N VAL A 233 25.02 -3.23 4.35
CA VAL A 233 26.05 -3.10 3.31
C VAL A 233 27.30 -3.86 3.74
#